data_AF-C6B2U7-F1
#
_entry.id   AF-C6B2U7-F1
#
_cell.length_a   1.000
_cell.length_b   1.000
_cell.length_c   1.000
_cell.angle_alpha   90.00
_cell.angle_beta   90.00
_cell.angle_gamma   90.00
#
_symmetry.space_group_name_H-M   'P 1'
#
loop_
_entity.id
_entity.type
_entity.pdbx_description
1 polymer ?
#
loop_
_entity_poly.entity_id
_entity_poly.type
_entity_poly.pdbx_seq_one_letter_code
_entity_poly.pdbx_strand_id
1 'polypeptide(L)' 'MLLSLISLNDDEITIVTDAVRQWCCERKLDIDSIEGRHAITVAVDLVQMNTNHDGLFAELSKQLDNQ' A
#
# COMPACT_ATOMS: atom_id res chain seq x y z
N MET A 1 4.75 12.27 -4.94
CA MET A 1 4.76 13.34 -3.92
C MET A 1 4.47 12.66 -2.58
N LEU A 2 5.42 12.63 -1.65
CA LEU A 2 5.38 11.87 -0.38
C LEU A 2 4.50 12.51 0.72
N LEU A 3 3.63 13.47 0.37
CA LEU A 3 2.91 14.32 1.34
C LEU A 3 1.74 13.63 2.06
N SER A 4 1.34 12.42 1.64
CA SER A 4 0.19 11.71 2.19
C SER A 4 0.49 10.95 3.49
N LEU A 5 1.76 10.64 3.79
CA LEU A 5 2.17 9.93 5.02
C LEU A 5 1.93 10.75 6.31
N ILE A 6 1.74 12.06 6.21
CA ILE A 6 1.63 12.96 7.38
C ILE A 6 0.25 12.86 8.06
N SER A 7 -0.76 12.28 7.41
CA SER A 7 -2.10 12.11 7.99
C SER A 7 -2.41 10.72 8.51
N LEU A 8 -1.49 9.75 8.34
CA LEU A 8 -1.72 8.39 8.82
C LEU A 8 -1.40 8.29 10.31
N ASN A 9 -2.27 7.63 11.07
CA ASN A 9 -1.96 7.23 12.43
C ASN A 9 -1.05 5.98 12.45
N ASP A 10 -0.52 5.61 13.62
CA ASP A 10 0.43 4.50 13.74
C ASP A 10 -0.16 3.14 13.29
N ASP A 11 -1.46 2.93 13.50
CA ASP A 11 -2.16 1.71 13.05
C ASP A 11 -2.25 1.68 11.53
N GLU A 12 -2.61 2.81 10.91
CA GLU A 12 -2.67 2.96 9.46
C GLU A 12 -1.30 2.80 8.80
N ILE A 13 -0.24 3.34 9.42
CA ILE A 13 1.14 3.13 8.96
C ILE A 13 1.49 1.65 8.99
N THR A 14 1.12 0.93 10.05
CA THR A 14 1.35 -0.52 10.19
C THR A 14 0.61 -1.28 9.10
N ILE A 15 -0.66 -0.98 8.89
CA ILE A 15 -1.52 -1.62 7.88
C ILE A 15 -0.98 -1.40 6.46
N VAL A 16 -0.60 -0.16 6.11
CA VAL A 16 0.01 0.16 4.82
C VAL A 16 1.32 -0.60 4.65
N THR A 17 2.19 -0.57 5.65
CA THR A 17 3.51 -1.17 5.57
C THR A 17 3.42 -2.69 5.42
N ASP A 18 2.53 -3.35 6.16
CA ASP A 18 2.33 -4.79 6.10
C ASP A 18 1.74 -5.23 4.76
N ALA A 19 0.71 -4.53 4.27
CA ALA A 19 0.10 -4.83 2.97
C ALA A 19 1.09 -4.68 1.82
N VAL A 20 1.88 -3.60 1.81
CA VAL A 20 2.89 -3.34 0.77
C VAL A 20 4.02 -4.36 0.84
N ARG A 21 4.53 -4.67 2.04
CA ARG A 21 5.58 -5.70 2.21
C ARG A 21 5.11 -7.05 1.72
N GLN A 22 3.88 -7.45 2.09
CA GLN A 22 3.31 -8.70 1.61
C GLN A 22 3.21 -8.72 0.08
N TRP A 23 2.68 -7.65 -0.52
CA TRP A 23 2.51 -7.55 -1.97
C TRP A 23 3.85 -7.65 -2.72
N CYS A 24 4.88 -6.96 -2.21
CA CYS A 24 6.23 -7.01 -2.76
C CYS A 24 6.85 -8.40 -2.60
N CYS A 25 6.71 -9.03 -1.43
CA CYS A 25 7.24 -10.38 -1.17
C CYS A 25 6.63 -11.43 -2.11
N GLU A 26 5.30 -11.41 -2.32
CA GLU A 26 4.63 -12.35 -3.22
C GLU A 26 5.12 -12.23 -4.68
N ARG A 27 5.48 -11.01 -5.10
CA ARG A 27 5.98 -10.71 -6.44
C ARG A 27 7.50 -10.70 -6.56
N LYS A 28 8.23 -10.94 -5.47
CA LYS A 28 9.70 -10.89 -5.38
C LYS A 28 10.27 -9.53 -5.82
N LEU A 29 9.56 -8.45 -5.47
CA LEU A 29 9.96 -7.07 -5.74
C LEU A 29 10.65 -6.48 -4.52
N ASP A 30 11.60 -5.58 -4.77
CA ASP A 30 12.17 -4.73 -3.74
C ASP A 30 11.16 -3.62 -3.40
N ILE A 31 10.96 -3.33 -2.12
CA ILE A 31 10.06 -2.25 -1.69
C ILE A 31 10.54 -0.87 -2.19
N ASP A 32 11.85 -0.72 -2.39
CA ASP A 32 12.46 0.49 -2.93
C ASP A 32 12.46 0.53 -4.47
N SER A 33 11.95 -0.53 -5.15
CA SER A 33 11.77 -0.54 -6.59
C SER A 33 10.69 0.47 -7.03
N ILE A 34 10.57 0.68 -8.34
CA ILE A 34 9.54 1.56 -8.91
C ILE A 34 8.15 1.01 -8.56
N GLU A 35 7.98 -0.30 -8.69
CA GLU A 35 6.76 -1.03 -8.37
C GLU A 35 6.47 -0.99 -6.87
N GLY A 36 7.49 -1.18 -6.01
CA GLY A 36 7.34 -1.07 -4.57
C GLY A 36 6.89 0.32 -4.11
N ARG A 37 7.52 1.37 -4.63
CA ARG A 37 7.11 2.77 -4.35
C ARG A 37 5.73 3.11 -4.90
N HIS A 38 5.37 2.51 -6.04
CA HIS A 38 4.03 2.65 -6.59
C HIS A 38 2.99 1.97 -5.67
N ALA A 39 3.28 0.75 -5.19
CA ALA A 39 2.43 0.06 -4.22
C ALA A 39 2.24 0.85 -2.92
N ILE A 40 3.30 1.51 -2.41
CA ILE A 40 3.18 2.44 -1.27
C ILE A 40 2.17 3.54 -1.57
N THR A 41 2.27 4.17 -2.74
CA THR A 41 1.39 5.28 -3.12
C THR A 41 -0.08 4.82 -3.14
N VAL A 42 -0.35 3.71 -3.83
CA VAL A 42 -1.70 3.14 -3.94
C VAL A 42 -2.24 2.71 -2.56
N ALA A 43 -1.43 2.08 -1.73
CA ALA A 43 -1.85 1.65 -0.39
C ALA A 43 -2.22 2.84 0.52
N VAL A 44 -1.44 3.92 0.47
CA VAL A 44 -1.76 5.15 1.23
C VAL A 44 -3.06 5.78 0.72
N ASP A 45 -3.25 5.87 -0.59
CA ASP A 45 -4.47 6.42 -1.18
C ASP A 45 -5.70 5.59 -0.77
N LEU A 46 -5.59 4.25 -0.78
CA LEU A 46 -6.67 3.34 -0.36
C LEU A 46 -7.08 3.54 1.10
N VAL A 47 -6.13 3.70 2.01
CA VAL A 47 -6.41 3.97 3.43
C VAL A 47 -7.08 5.34 3.60
N GLN A 48 -6.58 6.36 2.93
CA GLN A 48 -7.15 7.71 3.01
C GLN A 48 -8.55 7.83 2.41
N MET A 49 -8.90 6.98 1.45
CA MET A 49 -10.24 6.89 0.87
C MET A 49 -11.24 6.15 1.77
N ASN A 50 -10.89 5.83 3.03
CA ASN A 50 -11.69 5.04 3.99
C ASN A 50 -12.08 3.65 3.45
N THR A 51 -11.19 3.03 2.68
CA THR A 51 -11.37 1.62 2.30
C THR A 51 -11.26 0.77 3.57
N ASN A 52 -12.11 -0.25 3.74
CA ASN A 52 -12.04 -1.14 4.89
C ASN A 52 -10.62 -1.69 5.06
N HIS A 53 -9.97 -1.38 6.19
CA HIS A 53 -8.55 -1.71 6.42
C HIS A 53 -8.30 -3.23 6.36
N ASP A 54 -9.27 -4.04 6.78
CA ASP A 54 -9.21 -5.51 6.72
C ASP A 54 -9.07 -6.06 5.28
N GLY A 55 -9.43 -5.27 4.28
CA GLY A 55 -9.39 -5.64 2.86
C GLY A 55 -8.26 -4.98 2.07
N LEU A 56 -7.37 -4.21 2.72
CA LEU A 56 -6.40 -3.35 2.03
C LEU A 56 -5.54 -4.15 1.05
N PHE A 57 -5.03 -5.31 1.47
CA PHE A 57 -4.17 -6.14 0.63
C PHE A 57 -4.88 -6.64 -0.64
N ALA A 58 -6.15 -7.03 -0.52
CA ALA A 58 -6.93 -7.53 -1.64
C ALA A 58 -7.23 -6.41 -2.65
N GLU A 59 -7.59 -5.22 -2.18
CA GLU A 59 -7.83 -4.07 -3.05
C GLU A 59 -6.53 -3.53 -3.65
N LEU A 60 -5.43 -3.51 -2.89
CA LEU A 60 -4.10 -3.17 -3.38
C LEU A 60 -3.67 -4.09 -4.53
N SER A 61 -3.80 -5.40 -4.33
CA SER A 61 -3.48 -6.40 -5.36
C SER A 61 -4.34 -6.20 -6.60
N LYS A 62 -5.65 -6.01 -6.42
CA LYS A 62 -6.57 -5.75 -7.53
C LYS A 62 -6.24 -4.48 -8.29
N GLN A 63 -5.86 -3.39 -7.64
CA GLN A 63 -5.51 -2.16 -8.36
C GLN A 63 -4.20 -2.31 -9.14
N LEU A 64 -3.19 -2.94 -8.54
CA LEU A 64 -1.88 -3.09 -9.15
C LEU A 64 -1.82 -4.18 -10.23
N ASP A 65 -2.66 -5.22 -10.14
CA ASP A 65 -2.73 -6.29 -11.14
C ASP A 65 -3.63 -5.92 -12.36
N ASN A 66 -4.43 -4.85 -12.25
CA ASN A 66 -5.31 -4.36 -13.32
C ASN A 66 -4.69 -3.21 -14.14
N GLN A 67 -3.39 -2.91 -13.97
CA GLN A 67 -2.63 -1.93 -14.75
C GLN A 67 -1.63 -2.60 -15.69
#